data_AF-A0AAU2MJ40-F1
#
_entry.id   AF-A0AAU2MJ40-F1
#
_cell.length_a   1.000
_cell.length_b   1.000
_cell.length_c   1.000
_cell.angle_alpha   90.00
_cell.angle_beta   90.00
_cell.angle_gamma   90.00
#
_symmetry.space_group_name_H-M   'P 1'
#
loop_
_entity.id
_entity.type
_entity.pdbx_description
1 polymer ?
#
loop_
_entity_poly.entity_id
_entity_poly.type
_entity_poly.pdbx_seq_one_letter_code
_entity_poly.pdbx_strand_id
1 'polypeptide(L)'
;MFFTTTGAYREHGRAGAAWADMRPLVDASARDAMDTFLGGLIWDADPADDPVLTGGGGFFPPVTDRLHPHILLVCPPGGVTRKARAWNRVEPRLKEMREPFAAECEGWAGRPDTFEDFAALLSEWGDVTVESARRGWGLVGLP
;
A
#
# COMPACT_ATOMS: atom_id res chain seq x y z
N MET A 1 -2.08 16.27 8.51
CA MET A 1 -3.30 17.01 8.14
C MET A 1 -3.66 16.50 6.76
N PHE A 2 -4.77 15.78 6.62
CA PHE A 2 -5.14 15.09 5.37
C PHE A 2 -5.58 16.12 4.34
N PHE A 3 -4.81 16.28 3.28
CA PHE A 3 -5.11 17.22 2.22
C PHE A 3 -5.28 16.44 0.93
N THR A 4 -6.55 16.19 0.61
CA THR A 4 -7.12 15.90 -0.71
C THR A 4 -7.31 14.46 -1.19
N THR A 5 -6.90 13.40 -0.48
CA THR A 5 -7.39 12.03 -0.80
C THR A 5 -8.19 11.36 0.31
N THR A 6 -9.24 12.02 0.82
CA THR A 6 -10.22 11.35 1.67
C THR A 6 -11.08 10.35 0.90
N GLY A 7 -10.67 9.09 0.92
CA GLY A 7 -11.58 8.01 1.35
C GLY A 7 -12.39 7.26 0.29
N ALA A 8 -12.11 7.40 -1.00
CA ALA A 8 -12.71 6.49 -1.98
C ALA A 8 -11.85 5.22 -2.10
N TYR A 9 -12.41 4.06 -1.69
CA TYR A 9 -11.83 2.73 -1.90
C TYR A 9 -11.31 2.55 -3.34
N ARG A 10 -12.00 3.14 -4.32
CA ARG A 10 -11.60 3.13 -5.72
C ARG A 10 -10.20 3.71 -5.95
N GLU A 11 -9.85 4.84 -5.35
CA GLU A 11 -8.54 5.47 -5.59
C GLU A 11 -7.38 4.62 -5.03
N HIS A 12 -7.64 3.84 -3.97
CA HIS A 12 -6.68 2.89 -3.42
C HIS A 12 -6.45 1.71 -4.39
N GLY A 13 -7.53 1.13 -4.92
CA GLY A 13 -7.42 0.07 -5.92
C GLY A 13 -6.72 0.52 -7.21
N ARG A 14 -6.96 1.77 -7.65
CA ARG A 14 -6.29 2.36 -8.80
C ARG A 14 -4.80 2.57 -8.58
N ALA A 15 -4.39 3.02 -7.40
CA ALA A 15 -2.99 3.14 -7.05
C ALA A 15 -2.30 1.78 -6.93
N GLY A 16 -2.99 0.75 -6.43
CA GLY A 16 -2.49 -0.63 -6.43
C GLY A 16 -2.27 -1.19 -7.84
N ALA A 17 -3.19 -0.93 -8.76
CA ALA A 17 -3.05 -1.31 -10.17
C ALA A 17 -1.92 -0.53 -10.87
N ALA A 18 -1.84 0.79 -10.68
CA ALA A 18 -0.74 1.60 -11.20
C ALA A 18 0.63 1.10 -10.71
N TRP A 19 0.72 0.68 -9.43
CA TRP A 19 1.92 0.03 -8.92
C TRP A 19 2.24 -1.25 -9.68
N ALA A 20 1.25 -2.16 -9.83
CA ALA A 20 1.45 -3.44 -10.52
C ALA A 20 1.99 -3.27 -11.95
N ASP A 21 1.49 -2.28 -12.68
CA ASP A 21 1.89 -2.00 -14.06
C ASP A 21 3.31 -1.43 -14.15
N MET A 22 3.66 -0.46 -13.29
CA MET A 22 5.00 0.15 -13.32
C MET A 22 6.09 -0.67 -12.62
N ARG A 23 5.69 -1.61 -11.76
CA ARG A 23 6.58 -2.45 -10.94
C ARG A 23 7.75 -3.06 -11.72
N PRO A 24 7.57 -3.65 -12.93
CA PRO A 24 8.66 -4.26 -13.69
C PRO A 24 9.75 -3.26 -14.15
N LEU A 25 9.42 -1.98 -14.26
CA LEU A 25 10.33 -0.92 -14.69
C LEU A 25 11.12 -0.28 -13.54
N VAL A 26 10.69 -0.48 -12.31
CA VAL A 26 11.33 0.09 -11.11
C VAL A 26 12.52 -0.76 -10.68
N ASP A 27 13.62 -0.11 -10.30
CA ASP A 27 14.82 -0.76 -9.73
C ASP A 27 14.47 -1.72 -8.59
N ALA A 28 15.17 -2.87 -8.52
CA ALA A 28 14.84 -3.96 -7.60
C ALA A 28 14.80 -3.53 -6.13
N SER A 29 15.73 -2.67 -5.68
CA SER A 29 15.76 -2.20 -4.30
C SER A 29 14.59 -1.28 -3.96
N ALA A 30 14.16 -0.43 -4.91
CA ALA A 30 12.96 0.41 -4.73
C ALA A 30 11.69 -0.44 -4.79
N ARG A 31 11.67 -1.42 -5.69
CA ARG A 31 10.57 -2.37 -5.87
C ARG A 31 10.30 -3.16 -4.60
N ASP A 32 11.31 -3.79 -4.02
CA ASP A 32 11.16 -4.59 -2.80
C ASP A 32 10.66 -3.76 -1.60
N ALA A 33 11.15 -2.52 -1.49
CA ALA A 33 10.70 -1.58 -0.48
C ALA A 33 9.23 -1.17 -0.71
N MET A 34 8.85 -0.86 -1.95
CA MET A 34 7.49 -0.49 -2.30
C MET A 34 6.51 -1.66 -2.10
N ASP A 35 6.86 -2.87 -2.53
CA ASP A 35 6.07 -4.09 -2.33
C ASP A 35 5.81 -4.34 -0.83
N THR A 36 6.87 -4.22 -0.01
CA THR A 36 6.74 -4.36 1.46
C THR A 36 5.79 -3.30 2.05
N PHE A 37 5.88 -2.07 1.54
CA PHE A 37 5.05 -0.96 2.00
C PHE A 37 3.58 -1.14 1.58
N LEU A 38 3.31 -1.46 0.32
CA LEU A 38 1.96 -1.54 -0.25
C LEU A 38 1.24 -2.87 0.01
N GLY A 39 1.96 -3.96 0.29
CA GLY A 39 1.40 -5.30 0.48
C GLY A 39 0.28 -5.37 1.52
N GLY A 40 -0.92 -5.77 1.13
CA GLY A 40 -2.13 -5.78 1.97
C GLY A 40 -2.65 -4.40 2.36
N LEU A 41 -1.97 -3.31 1.97
CA LEU A 41 -2.42 -1.93 2.23
C LEU A 41 -3.36 -1.46 1.13
N ILE A 42 -2.86 -1.49 -0.10
CA ILE A 42 -3.60 -1.15 -1.33
C ILE A 42 -3.24 -2.08 -2.49
N TRP A 43 -2.25 -2.96 -2.29
CA TRP A 43 -1.76 -3.89 -3.29
C TRP A 43 -1.66 -5.28 -2.67
N ASP A 44 -2.30 -6.27 -3.29
CA ASP A 44 -2.10 -7.67 -2.94
C ASP A 44 -1.06 -8.23 -3.91
N ALA A 45 0.10 -8.65 -3.38
CA ALA A 45 0.97 -9.56 -4.11
C ALA A 45 0.17 -10.86 -4.38
N ASP A 46 0.50 -11.59 -5.45
CA ASP A 46 -0.13 -12.88 -5.75
C ASP A 46 -0.20 -13.73 -4.46
N PRO A 47 -1.36 -14.28 -4.08
CA PRO A 47 -1.50 -15.10 -2.87
C PRO A 47 -0.53 -16.30 -2.81
N ALA A 48 0.11 -16.68 -3.92
CA ALA A 48 1.21 -17.64 -3.94
C ALA A 48 2.51 -17.16 -3.23
N ASP A 49 2.69 -15.84 -3.06
CA ASP A 49 3.91 -15.22 -2.52
C ASP A 49 3.76 -14.66 -1.09
N ASP A 50 2.57 -14.73 -0.47
CA ASP A 50 2.35 -14.17 0.89
C ASP A 50 1.85 -15.21 1.93
N PRO A 51 2.76 -15.80 2.74
CA PRO A 51 2.37 -16.66 3.86
C PRO A 51 1.71 -15.91 5.04
N VAL A 52 1.67 -14.58 5.02
CA VAL A 52 1.06 -13.76 6.08
C VAL A 52 -0.47 -13.68 5.93
N LEU A 53 -1.00 -13.85 4.71
CA LEU A 53 -2.44 -13.88 4.46
C LEU A 53 -3.07 -15.25 4.75
N THR A 54 -2.27 -16.32 4.79
CA THR A 54 -2.72 -17.69 5.09
C THR A 54 -2.21 -18.19 6.44
N GLY A 55 -2.64 -17.54 7.53
CA GLY A 55 -2.77 -18.18 8.84
C GLY A 55 -1.48 -18.56 9.58
N GLY A 56 -1.16 -17.81 10.64
CA GLY A 56 -0.08 -18.22 11.53
C GLY A 56 0.12 -17.37 12.79
N GLY A 57 -0.97 -17.01 13.48
CA GLY A 57 -0.92 -16.51 14.87
C GLY A 57 -1.03 -14.99 15.03
N GLY A 58 -2.19 -14.50 15.47
CA GLY A 58 -2.31 -13.14 15.99
C GLY A 58 -3.69 -12.51 15.91
N PHE A 59 -4.36 -12.46 17.07
CA PHE A 59 -5.37 -11.49 17.51
C PHE A 59 -6.77 -11.42 16.88
N PHE A 60 -7.05 -11.95 15.69
CA PHE A 60 -8.41 -11.93 15.13
C PHE A 60 -8.88 -13.29 14.56
N PRO A 61 -10.19 -13.58 14.59
CA PRO A 61 -10.75 -14.80 14.02
C PRO A 61 -10.47 -14.88 12.50
N PRO A 62 -10.35 -16.10 11.95
CA PRO A 62 -10.07 -16.30 10.53
C PRO A 62 -11.13 -15.66 9.63
N VAL A 63 -10.71 -15.23 8.44
CA VAL A 63 -11.49 -14.52 7.39
C VAL A 63 -12.63 -15.38 6.79
N THR A 64 -13.04 -16.46 7.46
CA THR A 64 -14.12 -17.36 7.00
C THR A 64 -15.51 -16.96 7.50
N ASP A 65 -15.63 -15.93 8.34
CA ASP A 65 -16.91 -15.54 8.92
C ASP A 65 -17.72 -14.63 7.97
N ARG A 66 -18.50 -15.25 7.09
CA ARG A 66 -19.37 -14.61 6.08
C ARG A 66 -20.48 -13.72 6.67
N LEU A 67 -20.67 -13.73 7.99
CA LEU A 67 -21.69 -12.91 8.68
C LEU A 67 -21.21 -11.50 9.03
N HIS A 68 -19.91 -11.23 8.98
CA HIS A 68 -19.32 -9.93 9.35
C HIS A 68 -18.60 -9.30 8.16
N PRO A 69 -19.24 -8.36 7.45
CA PRO A 69 -18.61 -7.71 6.31
C PRO A 69 -17.38 -6.87 6.71
N HIS A 70 -16.23 -7.31 6.20
CA HIS A 70 -15.16 -6.51 5.59
C HIS A 70 -14.15 -5.79 6.49
N ILE A 71 -13.24 -6.52 7.13
CA ILE A 71 -11.93 -5.94 7.43
C ILE A 71 -11.04 -6.17 6.21
N LEU A 72 -10.74 -5.08 5.47
CA LEU A 72 -9.92 -5.13 4.24
C LEU A 72 -8.43 -5.29 4.55
N LEU A 73 -7.98 -4.88 5.73
CA LEU A 73 -6.58 -4.97 6.16
C LEU A 73 -6.50 -5.12 7.68
N VAL A 74 -5.65 -6.04 8.15
CA VAL A 74 -5.17 -6.06 9.55
C VAL A 74 -3.65 -6.04 9.52
N CYS A 75 -3.03 -4.99 10.07
CA CYS A 75 -1.59 -4.92 10.25
C CYS A 75 -1.26 -4.72 11.73
N PRO A 76 -0.72 -5.73 12.44
CA PRO A 76 -0.34 -5.57 13.84
C PRO A 76 0.84 -4.58 13.98
N PRO A 77 1.11 -4.04 15.18
CA PRO A 77 2.17 -3.04 15.38
C PRO A 77 3.55 -3.43 14.85
N GLY A 78 3.92 -4.71 14.95
CA GLY A 78 5.16 -5.24 14.35
C GLY A 78 5.18 -5.15 12.82
N GLY A 79 4.05 -5.43 12.17
CA GLY A 79 3.88 -5.27 10.73
C GLY A 79 3.93 -3.81 10.30
N VAL A 80 3.31 -2.90 11.06
CA VAL A 80 3.36 -1.44 10.82
C VAL A 80 4.78 -0.91 10.91
N THR A 81 5.58 -1.41 11.87
CA THR A 81 7.00 -1.05 11.99
C THR A 81 7.80 -1.48 10.75
N ARG A 82 7.53 -2.68 10.23
CA ARG A 82 8.15 -3.16 8.97
C ARG A 82 7.79 -2.26 7.80
N LYS A 83 6.51 -1.88 7.68
CA LYS A 83 6.03 -0.96 6.64
C LYS A 83 6.63 0.43 6.76
N ALA A 84 6.76 0.99 7.97
CA ALA A 84 7.40 2.30 8.18
C ALA A 84 8.87 2.30 7.74
N ARG A 85 9.62 1.23 8.02
CA ARG A 85 11.01 1.08 7.53
C ARG A 85 11.10 0.92 6.01
N ALA A 86 10.07 0.35 5.38
CA ALA A 86 9.98 0.26 3.93
C ALA A 86 9.66 1.62 3.32
N TRP A 87 8.69 2.35 3.90
CA TRP A 87 8.36 3.73 3.54
C TRP A 87 9.60 4.64 3.56
N ASN A 88 10.35 4.66 4.66
CA ASN A 88 11.55 5.50 4.78
C ASN A 88 12.64 5.19 3.74
N ARG A 89 12.61 4.01 3.10
CA ARG A 89 13.53 3.64 2.01
C ARG A 89 13.01 4.07 0.64
N VAL A 90 11.70 4.07 0.43
CA VAL A 90 11.08 4.35 -0.87
C VAL A 90 10.70 5.82 -1.05
N GLU A 91 10.32 6.52 0.02
CA GLU A 91 9.96 7.95 -0.01
C GLU A 91 10.98 8.83 -0.77
N PRO A 92 12.29 8.79 -0.46
CA PRO A 92 13.26 9.62 -1.19
C PRO A 92 13.40 9.24 -2.67
N ARG A 93 12.97 8.04 -3.03
CA ARG A 93 13.07 7.46 -4.38
C ARG A 93 11.78 7.60 -5.19
N LEU A 94 10.70 8.15 -4.62
CA LEU A 94 9.42 8.28 -5.34
C LEU A 94 9.57 9.00 -6.68
N LYS A 95 10.39 10.05 -6.72
CA LYS A 95 10.64 10.82 -7.95
C LYS A 95 11.23 9.98 -9.09
N GLU A 96 11.97 8.92 -8.78
CA GLU A 96 12.51 7.98 -9.77
C GLU A 96 11.39 7.21 -10.49
N MET A 97 10.20 7.11 -9.89
CA MET A 97 9.05 6.39 -10.45
C MET A 97 8.23 7.22 -11.44
N ARG A 98 8.57 8.51 -11.63
CA ARG A 98 7.84 9.37 -12.57
C ARG A 98 7.95 8.88 -14.01
N GLU A 99 9.13 8.41 -14.43
CA GLU A 99 9.34 7.86 -15.77
C GLU A 99 8.57 6.54 -15.98
N PRO A 100 8.69 5.53 -15.09
CA PRO A 100 7.82 4.34 -15.11
C PRO A 100 6.32 4.66 -15.14
N PHE A 101 5.88 5.61 -14.33
CA PHE A 101 4.48 6.02 -14.28
C PHE A 101 4.03 6.63 -15.61
N ALA A 102 4.83 7.49 -16.23
CA ALA A 102 4.51 8.04 -17.54
C ALA A 102 4.46 6.93 -18.62
N ALA A 103 5.39 5.98 -18.59
CA ALA A 103 5.45 4.90 -19.57
C ALA A 103 4.22 3.97 -19.54
N GLU A 104 3.76 3.61 -18.33
CA GLU A 104 2.73 2.58 -18.17
C GLU A 104 1.35 3.15 -17.88
N CYS A 105 1.27 4.33 -17.26
CA CYS A 105 0.00 4.91 -16.83
C CYS A 105 -0.47 6.07 -17.72
N GLU A 106 0.28 6.51 -18.75
CA GLU A 106 -0.16 7.59 -19.64
C GLU A 106 -1.39 7.19 -20.49
N GLY A 107 -2.50 7.93 -20.39
CA GLY A 107 -3.75 7.66 -21.12
C GLY A 107 -4.61 6.52 -20.56
N TRP A 108 -4.25 5.93 -19.42
CA TRP A 108 -4.96 4.78 -18.86
C TRP A 108 -6.35 5.14 -18.28
N ALA A 109 -7.41 4.48 -18.75
CA ALA A 109 -8.77 4.64 -18.24
C ALA A 109 -8.96 3.87 -16.91
N GLY A 110 -8.59 4.51 -15.81
CA GLY A 110 -8.58 3.87 -14.48
C GLY A 110 -7.45 4.34 -13.56
N ARG A 111 -6.59 5.24 -14.01
CA ARG A 111 -5.44 5.74 -13.25
C ARG A 111 -5.76 6.79 -12.19
N PRO A 112 -4.85 7.00 -11.23
CA PRO A 112 -4.62 8.34 -10.69
C PRO A 112 -4.33 9.31 -11.83
N ASP A 113 -5.02 10.46 -11.88
CA ASP A 113 -4.97 11.39 -13.01
C ASP A 113 -3.55 11.90 -13.31
N THR A 114 -2.71 11.99 -12.27
CA THR A 114 -1.32 12.41 -12.35
C THR A 114 -0.40 11.56 -11.47
N PHE A 115 0.91 11.60 -11.76
CA PHE A 115 1.92 11.03 -10.87
C PHE A 115 1.89 11.71 -9.49
N GLU A 116 1.59 13.00 -9.45
CA GLU A 116 1.48 13.79 -8.23
C GLU A 116 0.35 13.28 -7.33
N ASP A 117 -0.81 12.92 -7.87
CA ASP A 117 -1.92 12.35 -7.10
C ASP A 117 -1.57 10.96 -6.55
N PHE A 118 -0.91 10.13 -7.36
CA PHE A 118 -0.38 8.84 -6.93
C PHE A 118 0.63 9.02 -5.78
N ALA A 119 1.61 9.91 -5.95
CA ALA A 119 2.63 10.17 -4.94
C ALA A 119 2.03 10.78 -3.65
N ALA A 120 1.04 11.67 -3.77
CA ALA A 120 0.33 12.25 -2.63
C ALA A 120 -0.38 11.18 -1.80
N LEU A 121 -1.13 10.28 -2.46
CA LEU A 121 -1.78 9.16 -1.78
C LEU A 121 -0.78 8.26 -1.06
N LEU A 122 0.36 7.95 -1.71
CA LEU A 122 1.42 7.16 -1.07
C LEU A 122 2.01 7.89 0.14
N SER A 123 2.24 9.19 0.05
CA SER A 123 2.73 10.01 1.16
C SER A 123 1.74 10.07 2.32
N GLU A 124 0.44 10.17 2.07
CA GLU A 124 -0.57 10.11 3.13
C GLU A 124 -0.52 8.76 3.88
N TRP A 125 -0.37 7.65 3.16
CA TRP A 125 -0.15 6.34 3.77
C TRP A 125 1.18 6.23 4.52
N GLY A 126 2.22 6.87 3.99
CA GLY A 126 3.52 6.99 4.63
C GLY A 126 3.41 7.66 6.00
N ASP A 127 2.78 8.82 6.06
CA ASP A 127 2.53 9.58 7.29
C ASP A 127 1.75 8.76 8.32
N VAL A 128 0.65 8.11 7.90
CA VAL A 128 -0.16 7.26 8.77
C VAL A 128 0.67 6.08 9.31
N THR A 129 1.48 5.45 8.47
CA THR A 129 2.29 4.28 8.83
C THR A 129 3.42 4.66 9.79
N VAL A 130 4.13 5.75 9.52
CA VAL A 130 5.22 6.26 10.37
C VAL A 130 4.68 6.68 11.74
N GLU A 131 3.58 7.42 11.77
CA GLU A 131 2.99 7.87 13.02
C GLU A 131 2.42 6.69 13.84
N SER A 132 1.81 5.71 13.17
CA SER A 132 1.33 4.49 13.83
C SER A 132 2.48 3.68 14.41
N ALA A 133 3.59 3.51 13.67
CA ALA A 133 4.79 2.85 14.17
C ALA A 133 5.38 3.58 15.38
N ARG A 134 5.46 4.92 15.33
CA ARG A 134 5.96 5.75 16.44
C ARG A 134 5.14 5.58 17.72
N ARG A 135 3.84 5.33 17.60
CA ARG A 135 2.92 5.11 18.72
C ARG A 135 2.77 3.65 19.14
N GLY A 136 3.39 2.71 18.43
CA GLY A 136 3.20 1.27 18.65
C GLY A 136 1.80 0.79 18.29
N TRP A 137 1.13 1.43 17.33
CA TRP A 137 -0.22 1.10 16.88
C TRP A 137 -0.22 0.16 15.67
N GLY A 138 -1.31 -0.61 15.54
CA GLY A 138 -1.64 -1.36 14.33
C GLY A 138 -2.48 -0.53 13.35
N LEU A 139 -2.67 -1.05 12.13
CA LEU A 139 -3.59 -0.51 11.13
C LEU A 139 -4.74 -1.47 10.90
N VAL A 140 -5.95 -0.93 10.71
CA VAL A 140 -7.15 -1.68 10.34
C VAL A 140 -7.83 -0.95 9.19
N GLY A 141 -8.04 -1.65 8.07
CA GLY A 141 -8.82 -1.18 6.93
C GLY A 141 -10.30 -1.56 7.11
N LEU A 142 -11.17 -0.56 7.12
CA LEU A 142 -12.63 -0.72 7.19
C LEU A 142 -13.25 -0.46 5.79
N PRO A 143 -14.43 -1.01 5.49
CA PRO A 143 -15.03 -0.94 4.15
C PRO A 143 -15.67 0.41 3.83
#